data_AF-A0A948V9C5-F1
#
_entry.id   AF-A0A948V9C5-F1
#
_cell.length_a   1.000
_cell.length_b   1.000
_cell.length_c   1.000
_cell.angle_alpha   90.00
_cell.angle_beta   90.00
_cell.angle_gamma   90.00
#
_symmetry.space_group_name_H-M   'P 1'
#
loop_
_entity.id
_entity.type
_entity.pdbx_description
1 polymer ?
#
loop_
_entity_poly.entity_id
_entity_poly.type
_entity_poly.pdbx_seq_one_letter_code
_entity_poly.pdbx_strand_id
1 'polypeptide(L)'
;MNEIMTGSAAQDRGNPIWNFFRSVKLTLVLLIILAVTSIIGTLVPQKEGAMELAQRISPGLGSLLNALQIFDMYHSFWFRLLIGALALNLIVCSIDRLPAFLKRLRALPKPDRSRPFEDIAPHRSFSVKGGMTEIVDGVLETLKKRYGNIQTKETDKGHFFYGGKGRYTLFGFYLVHLSVLLILIGGIVGSFFGFEA
;
A
#
# COMPACT_ATOMS: atom_id res chain seq x y z
N MET A 1 -27.96 19.76 -21.82
CA MET A 1 -28.78 19.12 -20.78
C MET A 1 -28.52 17.63 -20.87
N ASN A 2 -27.81 17.07 -19.87
CA ASN A 2 -27.63 15.66 -19.43
C ASN A 2 -27.61 14.57 -20.53
N GLU A 3 -26.62 13.69 -20.66
CA GLU A 3 -26.09 12.80 -19.63
C GLU A 3 -24.65 12.35 -19.96
N ILE A 4 -23.73 12.60 -19.02
CA ILE A 4 -22.44 11.93 -18.91
C ILE A 4 -22.58 11.04 -17.67
N MET A 5 -22.97 9.77 -17.80
CA MET A 5 -22.86 8.76 -16.72
C MET A 5 -22.99 7.31 -17.24
N THR A 6 -22.15 6.90 -18.18
CA THR A 6 -21.83 5.46 -18.32
C THR A 6 -20.34 5.27 -18.07
N GLY A 7 -19.93 5.63 -16.85
CA GLY A 7 -18.70 5.13 -16.27
C GLY A 7 -18.82 3.61 -16.19
N SER A 8 -18.00 2.93 -17.00
CA SER A 8 -17.81 1.50 -17.05
C SER A 8 -17.68 0.91 -15.64
N ALA A 9 -18.82 0.49 -15.08
CA ALA A 9 -18.88 -0.50 -14.02
C ALA A 9 -18.63 -1.86 -14.68
N ALA A 10 -17.39 -2.07 -15.13
CA ALA A 10 -16.89 -3.41 -15.38
C ALA A 10 -16.86 -4.11 -14.02
N GLN A 11 -17.99 -4.72 -13.66
CA GLN A 11 -18.11 -5.63 -12.54
C GLN A 11 -17.16 -6.79 -12.85
N ASP A 12 -15.96 -6.68 -12.30
CA ASP A 12 -14.89 -7.67 -12.39
C ASP A 12 -15.44 -8.99 -11.82
N ARG A 13 -15.81 -9.92 -12.71
CA ARG A 13 -16.22 -11.29 -12.37
C ARG A 13 -14.99 -12.10 -11.97
N GLY A 14 -14.14 -11.54 -11.11
CA GLY A 14 -13.02 -12.25 -10.50
C GLY A 14 -13.54 -13.35 -9.58
N ASN A 15 -12.77 -14.43 -9.46
CA ASN A 15 -13.06 -15.54 -8.54
C ASN A 15 -13.42 -14.96 -7.14
N PRO A 16 -14.54 -15.37 -6.51
CA PRO A 16 -14.96 -14.82 -5.21
C PRO A 16 -13.87 -14.92 -4.14
N ILE A 17 -13.02 -15.96 -4.21
CA ILE A 17 -11.87 -16.14 -3.33
C ILE A 17 -10.85 -15.02 -3.53
N TRP A 18 -10.57 -14.65 -4.78
CA TRP A 18 -9.66 -13.54 -5.09
C TRP A 18 -10.18 -12.20 -4.54
N ASN A 19 -11.48 -11.95 -4.70
CA ASN A 19 -12.11 -10.74 -4.19
C ASN A 19 -12.11 -10.67 -2.65
N PHE A 20 -12.20 -11.81 -1.97
CA PHE A 20 -12.05 -11.89 -0.53
C PHE A 20 -10.63 -11.48 -0.09
N PHE A 21 -9.59 -12.07 -0.69
CA PHE A 21 -8.19 -11.76 -0.37
C PHE A 21 -7.73 -10.38 -0.87
N ARG A 22 -8.46 -9.74 -1.78
CA ARG A 22 -8.24 -8.35 -2.21
C ARG A 22 -8.74 -7.30 -1.19
N SER A 23 -9.53 -7.71 -0.20
CA SER A 23 -10.18 -6.77 0.73
C SER A 23 -9.21 -6.14 1.73
N VAL A 24 -9.15 -4.80 1.75
CA VAL A 24 -8.42 -4.03 2.79
C VAL A 24 -9.03 -4.24 4.19
N LYS A 25 -10.35 -4.46 4.26
CA LYS A 25 -11.01 -4.75 5.54
C LYS A 25 -10.49 -6.05 6.14
N LEU A 26 -10.26 -7.07 5.29
CA LEU A 26 -9.67 -8.33 5.71
C LEU A 26 -8.25 -8.11 6.25
N THR A 27 -7.43 -7.31 5.56
CA THR A 27 -6.07 -6.95 6.03
C THR A 27 -6.11 -6.36 7.44
N LEU A 28 -6.97 -5.36 7.67
CA LEU A 28 -7.07 -4.68 8.95
C LEU A 28 -7.53 -5.63 10.06
N VAL A 29 -8.51 -6.49 9.79
CA VAL A 29 -8.99 -7.48 10.75
C VAL A 29 -7.88 -8.48 11.08
N LEU A 30 -7.18 -9.03 10.09
CA LEU A 30 -6.07 -9.96 10.31
C LEU A 30 -4.94 -9.33 11.12
N LEU A 31 -4.59 -8.07 10.83
CA LEU A 31 -3.58 -7.33 11.58
C LEU A 31 -3.98 -7.13 13.05
N ILE A 32 -5.24 -6.77 13.31
CA ILE A 32 -5.74 -6.58 14.68
C ILE A 32 -5.70 -7.91 15.45
N ILE A 33 -6.19 -9.00 14.83
CA ILE A 33 -6.17 -10.34 15.46
C ILE A 33 -4.72 -10.74 15.78
N LEU A 34 -3.81 -10.63 14.81
CA LEU A 34 -2.39 -10.94 15.00
C LEU A 34 -1.76 -10.06 16.10
N ALA A 35 -2.08 -8.77 16.15
CA ALA A 35 -1.57 -7.87 17.18
C ALA A 35 -2.04 -8.29 18.58
N VAL A 36 -3.35 -8.52 18.77
CA VAL A 36 -3.92 -8.95 20.05
C VAL A 36 -3.32 -10.29 20.48
N THR A 37 -3.27 -11.26 19.57
CA THR A 37 -2.65 -12.56 19.83
C THR A 37 -1.17 -12.43 20.19
N SER A 38 -0.41 -11.60 19.48
CA SER A 38 1.02 -11.40 19.76
C SER A 38 1.24 -10.76 21.13
N ILE A 39 0.38 -9.83 21.54
CA ILE A 39 0.42 -9.26 22.91
C ILE A 39 0.20 -10.38 23.93
N ILE A 40 -0.81 -11.23 23.73
CA ILE A 40 -1.09 -12.36 24.63
C ILE A 40 0.11 -13.31 24.71
N GLY A 41 0.66 -13.76 23.58
CA GLY A 41 1.82 -14.65 23.56
C GLY A 41 3.12 -14.03 24.06
N THR A 42 3.20 -12.70 24.15
CA THR A 42 4.34 -12.01 24.78
C THR A 42 4.19 -11.97 26.30
N LEU A 43 2.95 -11.82 26.80
CA LEU A 43 2.65 -11.79 28.23
C LEU A 43 2.65 -13.19 28.86
N VAL A 44 2.26 -14.21 28.11
CA VAL A 44 2.26 -15.60 28.57
C VAL A 44 3.63 -16.24 28.30
N PRO A 45 4.34 -16.73 29.33
CA PRO A 45 5.58 -17.48 29.18
C PRO A 45 5.43 -18.64 28.19
N GLN A 46 6.41 -18.78 27.30
CA GLN A 46 6.44 -19.81 26.26
C GLN A 46 7.41 -20.93 26.66
N LYS A 47 7.20 -22.14 26.11
CA LYS A 47 8.09 -23.31 26.29
C LYS A 47 8.42 -23.60 27.76
N GLU A 48 9.67 -23.48 28.18
CA GLU A 48 10.12 -23.82 29.53
C GLU A 48 9.39 -23.00 30.61
N GLY A 49 9.19 -21.70 30.37
CA GLY A 49 8.44 -20.84 31.28
C GLY A 49 6.94 -21.18 31.35
N ALA A 50 6.40 -21.84 30.32
CA ALA A 50 5.01 -22.28 30.32
C ALA A 50 4.77 -23.40 31.34
N MET A 51 5.74 -24.31 31.51
CA MET A 51 5.62 -25.42 32.46
C MET A 51 5.60 -24.92 33.90
N GLU A 52 6.43 -23.93 34.23
CA GLU A 52 6.42 -23.28 35.54
C GLU A 52 5.11 -22.54 35.80
N LEU A 53 4.59 -21.83 34.79
CA LEU A 53 3.30 -21.15 34.91
C LEU A 53 2.15 -22.14 35.08
N ALA A 54 2.16 -23.25 34.34
CA ALA A 54 1.13 -24.29 34.40
C ALA A 54 1.00 -24.91 35.80
N GLN A 55 2.10 -24.98 36.57
CA GLN A 55 2.08 -25.45 37.95
C GLN A 55 1.50 -24.43 38.95
N ARG A 56 1.48 -23.13 38.60
CA ARG A 56 1.03 -22.04 39.47
C ARG A 56 -0.41 -21.59 39.23
N ILE A 57 -0.98 -21.94 38.08
CA ILE A 57 -2.36 -21.59 37.70
C ILE A 57 -3.35 -22.72 38.03
N SER A 58 -4.65 -22.41 38.02
CA SER A 58 -5.67 -23.43 38.24
C SER A 58 -5.66 -24.49 37.13
N PRO A 59 -5.93 -25.77 37.45
CA PRO A 59 -5.95 -26.85 36.45
C PRO A 59 -6.91 -26.58 35.28
N GLY A 60 -8.05 -25.95 35.55
CA GLY A 60 -9.02 -25.58 34.52
C GLY A 60 -8.49 -24.53 33.54
N LEU A 61 -7.81 -23.49 34.04
CA LEU A 61 -7.20 -22.47 33.19
C LEU A 61 -6.01 -23.02 32.41
N GLY A 62 -5.17 -23.85 33.03
CA GLY A 62 -4.05 -24.50 32.37
C GLY A 62 -4.50 -25.42 31.23
N SER A 63 -5.56 -26.21 31.44
CA SER A 63 -6.15 -27.04 30.39
C SER A 63 -6.69 -26.21 29.22
N LEU A 64 -7.37 -25.08 29.50
CA LEU A 64 -7.88 -24.17 28.46
C LEU A 64 -6.74 -23.54 27.64
N LEU A 65 -5.71 -23.01 28.30
CA LEU A 65 -4.57 -22.38 27.62
C LEU A 65 -3.79 -23.40 26.78
N ASN A 66 -3.66 -24.63 27.27
CA ASN A 66 -3.04 -25.73 26.53
C ASN A 66 -3.90 -26.15 25.33
N ALA A 67 -5.22 -26.23 25.48
CA ALA A 67 -6.15 -26.55 24.38
C ALA A 67 -6.11 -25.49 23.26
N LEU A 68 -5.93 -24.22 23.62
CA LEU A 68 -5.72 -23.12 22.68
C LEU A 68 -4.27 -23.02 22.16
N GLN A 69 -3.37 -23.89 22.62
CA GLN A 69 -1.94 -23.88 22.30
C GLN A 69 -1.23 -22.56 22.65
N ILE A 70 -1.67 -21.84 23.68
CA ILE A 70 -1.10 -20.52 24.05
C ILE A 70 0.32 -20.64 24.61
N PHE A 71 0.67 -21.79 25.21
CA PHE A 71 2.01 -22.08 25.75
C PHE A 71 3.08 -22.32 24.68
N ASP A 72 2.65 -22.64 23.46
CA ASP A 72 3.51 -22.73 22.28
C ASP A 72 2.80 -22.10 21.07
N MET A 73 2.43 -20.84 21.27
CA MET A 73 1.53 -20.12 20.36
C MET A 73 2.15 -19.93 18.98
N TYR A 74 3.45 -19.62 18.93
CA TYR A 74 4.17 -19.31 17.69
C TYR A 74 4.34 -20.52 16.76
N HIS A 75 4.27 -21.74 17.31
CA HIS A 75 4.26 -22.99 16.52
C HIS A 75 2.85 -23.53 16.34
N SER A 76 1.80 -22.91 16.88
CA SER A 76 0.43 -23.38 16.69
C SER A 76 0.00 -23.30 15.22
N PHE A 77 -0.85 -24.24 14.80
CA PHE A 77 -1.35 -24.28 13.41
C PHE A 77 -2.18 -23.03 13.09
N TRP A 78 -3.02 -22.60 14.02
CA TRP A 78 -3.91 -21.46 13.83
C TRP A 78 -3.15 -20.13 13.72
N PHE A 79 -2.05 -19.95 14.48
CA PHE A 79 -1.23 -18.74 14.37
C PHE A 79 -0.47 -18.71 13.03
N ARG A 80 0.07 -19.85 12.60
CA ARG A 80 0.68 -19.99 11.26
C ARG A 80 -0.33 -19.68 10.15
N LEU A 81 -1.58 -20.11 10.30
CA LEU A 81 -2.66 -19.80 9.36
C LEU A 81 -2.96 -18.30 9.32
N LEU A 82 -2.98 -17.60 10.46
CA LEU A 82 -3.16 -16.15 10.51
C LEU A 82 -2.04 -15.40 9.77
N ILE A 83 -0.78 -15.76 10.01
CA ILE A 83 0.36 -15.16 9.30
C ILE A 83 0.28 -15.46 7.80
N GLY A 84 -0.01 -16.71 7.43
CA GLY A 84 -0.17 -17.10 6.03
C GLY A 84 -1.32 -16.38 5.33
N ALA A 85 -2.45 -16.21 6.00
CA ALA A 85 -3.60 -15.48 5.47
C ALA A 85 -3.28 -13.99 5.27
N LEU A 86 -2.56 -13.36 6.21
CA LEU A 86 -2.10 -11.98 6.08
C LEU A 86 -1.11 -11.84 4.91
N ALA A 87 -0.13 -12.74 4.83
CA ALA A 87 0.85 -12.73 3.74
C ALA A 87 0.17 -12.88 2.37
N LEU A 88 -0.76 -13.83 2.23
CA LEU A 88 -1.51 -14.02 0.99
C LEU A 88 -2.35 -12.79 0.63
N ASN A 89 -3.04 -12.19 1.61
CA ASN A 89 -3.81 -10.96 1.41
C ASN A 89 -2.92 -9.79 0.94
N LEU A 90 -1.73 -9.61 1.51
CA LEU A 90 -0.78 -8.59 1.08
C LEU A 90 -0.24 -8.84 -0.34
N ILE A 91 0.03 -10.11 -0.70
CA ILE A 91 0.45 -10.49 -2.05
C ILE A 91 -0.65 -10.14 -3.06
N VAL A 92 -1.89 -10.57 -2.80
CA VAL A 92 -3.04 -10.29 -3.68
C VAL A 92 -3.27 -8.78 -3.82
N CYS A 93 -3.28 -8.04 -2.71
CA CYS A 93 -3.39 -6.58 -2.73
C CYS A 93 -2.28 -5.91 -3.55
N SER A 94 -1.05 -6.42 -3.46
CA SER A 94 0.10 -5.86 -4.20
C SER A 94 0.00 -6.14 -5.70
N ILE A 95 -0.42 -7.35 -6.09
CA ILE A 95 -0.62 -7.74 -7.49
C ILE A 95 -1.74 -6.92 -8.12
N ASP A 96 -2.88 -6.81 -7.45
CA ASP A 96 -4.05 -6.08 -7.97
C ASP A 96 -3.77 -4.59 -8.17
N ARG A 97 -2.89 -4.01 -7.36
CA ARG A 97 -2.53 -2.59 -7.44
C ARG A 97 -1.42 -2.31 -8.45
N LEU A 98 -0.73 -3.34 -8.93
CA LEU A 98 0.39 -3.22 -9.87
C LEU A 98 0.00 -2.63 -11.24
N PRO A 99 -1.11 -3.05 -11.89
CA PRO A 99 -1.52 -2.47 -13.17
C PRO A 99 -1.82 -0.97 -13.07
N ALA A 100 -2.52 -0.54 -12.03
CA ALA A 100 -2.84 0.86 -11.80
C ALA A 100 -1.57 1.69 -11.56
N PHE A 101 -0.62 1.14 -10.82
CA PHE A 101 0.69 1.75 -10.60
C PHE A 101 1.50 1.86 -11.90
N LEU A 102 1.61 0.79 -12.68
CA LEU A 102 2.30 0.79 -13.97
C LEU A 102 1.65 1.76 -14.95
N LYS A 103 0.32 1.83 -14.97
CA LYS A 103 -0.42 2.82 -15.75
C LYS A 103 -0.08 4.24 -15.32
N ARG A 104 0.01 4.52 -14.01
CA ARG A 104 0.37 5.85 -13.49
C ARG A 104 1.84 6.20 -13.74
N LEU A 105 2.74 5.23 -13.69
CA LEU A 105 4.15 5.42 -14.04
C LEU A 105 4.32 5.68 -15.54
N ARG A 106 3.61 4.94 -16.40
CA ARG A 106 3.67 5.09 -17.86
C ARG A 106 2.83 6.25 -18.38
N ALA A 107 1.82 6.68 -17.62
CA ALA A 107 1.04 7.86 -17.93
C ALA A 107 1.97 9.08 -17.88
N LEU A 108 2.47 9.46 -19.06
CA LEU A 108 2.97 10.80 -19.30
C LEU A 108 1.81 11.74 -18.99
N PRO A 109 1.98 12.65 -18.03
CA PRO A 109 0.95 13.63 -17.74
C PRO A 109 0.78 14.44 -19.01
N LYS A 110 -0.36 14.24 -19.67
CA LYS A 110 -0.64 14.95 -20.91
C LYS A 110 -1.02 16.37 -20.50
N PRO A 111 -0.41 17.41 -21.10
CA PRO A 111 -0.91 18.77 -20.97
C PRO A 111 -2.35 18.93 -21.51
N ASP A 112 -2.88 17.87 -22.13
CA ASP A 112 -4.24 17.70 -22.64
C ASP A 112 -5.33 17.53 -21.57
N ARG A 113 -5.24 18.26 -20.44
CA ARG A 113 -6.47 18.55 -19.69
C ARG A 113 -7.22 19.57 -20.53
N SER A 114 -8.47 19.29 -20.89
CA SER A 114 -9.29 20.19 -21.72
C SER A 114 -9.43 21.60 -21.12
N ARG A 115 -9.28 21.71 -19.79
CA ARG A 115 -9.47 22.93 -18.98
C ARG A 115 -8.52 22.94 -17.76
N PRO A 116 -7.19 23.00 -17.92
CA PRO A 116 -6.28 22.89 -16.77
C PRO A 116 -6.37 24.09 -15.82
N PHE A 117 -6.86 25.23 -16.35
CA PHE A 117 -6.72 26.54 -15.77
C PHE A 117 -8.03 27.34 -15.67
N GLU A 118 -9.19 26.77 -16.02
CA GLU A 118 -10.49 27.48 -15.94
C GLU A 118 -10.86 27.86 -14.49
N ASP A 119 -10.41 27.10 -13.50
CA ASP A 119 -10.68 27.35 -12.07
C ASP A 119 -9.48 27.93 -11.33
N ILE A 120 -8.54 28.57 -12.04
CA ILE A 120 -7.41 29.22 -11.37
C ILE A 120 -7.88 30.53 -10.72
N ALA A 121 -7.69 30.62 -9.41
CA ALA A 121 -7.90 31.86 -8.68
C ALA A 121 -7.05 33.00 -9.27
N PRO A 122 -7.59 34.23 -9.44
CA PRO A 122 -6.93 35.32 -10.15
C PRO A 122 -5.50 35.64 -9.68
N HIS A 123 -5.21 35.45 -8.39
CA HIS A 123 -3.90 35.67 -7.77
C HIS A 123 -2.80 34.71 -8.24
N ARG A 124 -3.14 33.64 -8.96
CA ARG A 124 -2.16 32.71 -9.57
C ARG A 124 -1.90 33.00 -11.05
N SER A 125 -2.45 34.10 -11.57
CA SER A 125 -2.14 34.65 -12.90
C SER A 125 -1.40 35.98 -12.76
N PHE A 126 -0.44 36.24 -13.64
CA PHE A 126 0.28 37.51 -13.70
C PHE A 126 0.57 37.84 -15.17
N SER A 127 0.61 39.14 -15.48
CA SER A 127 0.94 39.63 -16.82
C SER A 127 2.41 40.01 -16.89
N VAL A 128 3.08 39.63 -17.98
CA VAL A 128 4.48 39.98 -18.25
C VAL A 128 4.53 40.75 -19.57
N LYS A 129 5.33 41.81 -19.62
CA LYS A 129 5.60 42.55 -20.86
C LYS A 129 6.76 41.87 -21.59
N GLY A 130 6.61 41.59 -22.88
CA GLY A 130 7.66 40.98 -23.71
C GLY A 130 7.10 40.30 -24.95
N GLY A 131 8.00 39.84 -25.83
CA GLY A 131 7.63 39.00 -26.96
C GLY A 131 7.22 37.59 -26.50
N MET A 132 6.19 37.00 -27.12
CA MET A 132 5.70 35.67 -26.75
C MET A 132 6.81 34.61 -26.75
N THR A 133 7.69 34.64 -27.76
CA THR A 133 8.82 33.72 -27.90
C THR A 133 9.82 33.84 -26.75
N GLU A 134 10.21 35.07 -26.40
CA GLU A 134 11.15 35.34 -25.30
C GLU A 134 10.58 34.89 -23.93
N ILE A 135 9.28 35.11 -23.71
CA ILE A 135 8.58 34.69 -22.49
C ILE A 135 8.52 33.16 -22.39
N VAL A 136 8.17 32.48 -23.50
CA VAL A 136 8.10 31.01 -23.57
C VAL A 136 9.45 30.39 -23.23
N ASP A 137 10.54 30.92 -23.79
CA ASP A 137 11.89 30.42 -23.54
C ASP A 137 12.33 30.66 -22.09
N GLY A 138 12.07 31.86 -21.55
CA GLY A 138 12.39 32.18 -20.14
C GLY A 138 11.62 31.33 -19.13
N VAL A 139 10.34 31.06 -19.39
CA VAL A 139 9.51 30.15 -18.57
C VAL A 139 10.05 28.72 -18.64
N LEU A 140 10.39 28.25 -19.84
CA LEU A 140 10.94 26.91 -20.05
C LEU A 140 12.27 26.72 -19.32
N GLU A 141 13.18 27.69 -19.38
CA GLU A 141 14.46 27.63 -18.68
C GLU A 141 14.26 27.59 -17.15
N THR A 142 13.40 28.46 -16.63
CA THR A 142 13.08 28.53 -15.20
C THR A 142 12.47 27.23 -14.69
N LEU A 143 11.53 26.66 -15.45
CA LEU A 143 10.88 25.40 -15.09
C LEU A 143 11.83 24.20 -15.20
N LYS A 144 12.70 24.16 -16.21
CA LYS A 144 13.73 23.11 -16.34
C LYS A 144 14.68 23.11 -15.14
N LYS A 145 15.13 24.27 -14.66
CA LYS A 145 16.00 24.36 -13.47
C LYS A 145 15.36 23.74 -12.22
N ARG A 146 14.04 23.92 -12.05
CA ARG A 146 13.33 23.45 -10.84
C ARG A 146 12.81 22.00 -10.93
N TYR A 147 12.28 21.61 -12.08
CA TYR A 147 11.56 20.34 -12.25
C TYR A 147 12.26 19.35 -13.18
N GLY A 148 13.38 19.74 -13.82
CA GLY A 148 14.14 18.91 -14.74
C GLY A 148 13.44 18.79 -16.08
N ASN A 149 12.71 17.70 -16.29
CA ASN A 149 12.07 17.43 -17.58
C ASN A 149 10.71 18.15 -17.68
N ILE A 150 10.61 19.07 -18.65
CA ILE A 150 9.40 19.84 -18.94
C ILE A 150 8.86 19.41 -20.31
N GLN A 151 7.58 19.06 -20.37
CA GLN A 151 6.88 18.84 -21.62
C GLN A 151 6.13 20.10 -22.02
N THR A 152 6.24 20.48 -23.28
CA THR A 152 5.54 21.62 -23.87
C THR A 152 4.45 21.13 -24.82
N LYS A 153 3.33 21.85 -24.87
CA LYS A 153 2.29 21.67 -25.88
C LYS A 153 1.78 23.03 -26.30
N GLU A 154 1.88 23.32 -27.58
CA GLU A 154 1.26 24.49 -28.18
C GLU A 154 -0.15 24.11 -28.64
N THR A 155 -1.10 25.02 -28.40
CA THR A 155 -2.49 24.88 -28.84
C THR A 155 -2.99 26.25 -29.25
N ASP A 156 -4.14 26.31 -29.93
CA ASP A 156 -4.80 27.56 -30.33
C ASP A 156 -5.12 28.51 -29.16
N LYS A 157 -5.08 28.01 -27.90
CA LYS A 157 -5.34 28.78 -26.67
C LYS A 157 -4.06 29.26 -25.96
N GLY A 158 -2.87 28.90 -26.45
CA GLY A 158 -1.57 29.27 -25.88
C GLY A 158 -0.61 28.10 -25.65
N HIS A 159 0.53 28.40 -25.02
CA HIS A 159 1.59 27.43 -24.69
C HIS A 159 1.40 26.84 -23.29
N PHE A 160 1.33 25.51 -23.22
CA PHE A 160 1.21 24.75 -21.98
C PHE A 160 2.54 24.11 -21.62
N PHE A 161 2.93 24.26 -20.35
CA PHE A 161 4.13 23.63 -19.79
C PHE A 161 3.72 22.65 -18.68
N TYR A 162 4.26 21.44 -18.74
CA TYR A 162 4.05 20.44 -17.71
C TYR A 162 5.40 19.97 -17.15
N GLY A 163 5.60 20.13 -15.84
CA GLY A 163 6.75 19.60 -15.10
C GLY A 163 6.27 18.74 -13.93
N GLY A 164 6.83 17.52 -13.81
CA GLY A 164 6.50 16.60 -12.73
C GLY A 164 7.75 16.06 -12.06
N LYS A 165 7.86 16.22 -10.74
CA LYS A 165 8.94 15.66 -9.91
C LYS A 165 8.36 14.65 -8.92
N GLY A 166 9.15 13.65 -8.54
CA GLY A 166 8.76 12.68 -7.50
C GLY A 166 8.12 11.39 -8.01
N ARG A 167 8.47 10.89 -9.20
CA ARG A 167 7.97 9.59 -9.70
C ARG A 167 8.34 8.42 -8.77
N TYR A 168 9.44 8.55 -8.02
CA TYR A 168 9.90 7.54 -7.07
C TYR A 168 9.03 7.41 -5.81
N THR A 169 8.27 8.43 -5.42
CA THR A 169 7.41 8.35 -4.23
C THR A 169 6.32 7.30 -4.38
N LEU A 170 5.95 6.95 -5.62
CA LEU A 170 4.98 5.88 -5.87
C LEU A 170 5.53 4.49 -5.50
N PHE A 171 6.86 4.29 -5.45
CA PHE A 171 7.45 3.00 -5.07
C PHE A 171 7.41 2.73 -3.56
N GLY A 172 7.26 3.77 -2.74
CA GLY A 172 7.28 3.64 -1.27
C GLY A 172 6.24 2.64 -0.75
N PHE A 173 5.06 2.60 -1.36
CA PHE A 173 4.02 1.63 -1.00
C PHE A 173 4.48 0.17 -1.17
N TYR A 174 5.18 -0.15 -2.26
CA TYR A 174 5.67 -1.51 -2.53
C TYR A 174 6.83 -1.89 -1.63
N LEU A 175 7.70 -0.94 -1.29
CA LEU A 175 8.78 -1.17 -0.34
C LEU A 175 8.22 -1.60 1.02
N VAL A 176 7.18 -0.91 1.51
CA VAL A 176 6.51 -1.27 2.78
C VAL A 176 5.84 -2.65 2.69
N HIS A 177 5.20 -2.98 1.58
CA HIS A 177 4.59 -4.32 1.44
C HIS A 177 5.64 -5.41 1.40
N LEU A 178 6.74 -5.18 0.69
CA LEU A 178 7.86 -6.11 0.60
C LEU A 178 8.54 -6.32 1.96
N SER A 179 8.74 -5.26 2.75
CA SER A 179 9.36 -5.39 4.07
C SER A 179 8.49 -6.18 5.04
N VAL A 180 7.18 -5.91 5.07
CA VAL A 180 6.24 -6.68 5.88
C VAL A 180 6.20 -8.14 5.42
N LEU A 181 6.13 -8.40 4.11
CA LEU A 181 6.11 -9.75 3.58
C LEU A 181 7.38 -10.53 3.94
N LEU A 182 8.56 -9.89 3.86
CA LEU A 182 9.83 -10.50 4.25
C LEU A 182 9.85 -10.88 5.73
N ILE A 183 9.35 -10.01 6.61
CA ILE A 183 9.23 -10.29 8.05
C ILE A 183 8.28 -11.47 8.29
N LEU A 184 7.12 -11.51 7.62
CA LEU A 184 6.15 -12.61 7.78
C LEU A 184 6.72 -13.95 7.29
N ILE A 185 7.43 -13.95 6.15
CA ILE A 185 8.13 -15.15 5.64
C ILE A 185 9.20 -15.60 6.65
N GLY A 186 10.00 -14.67 7.16
CA GLY A 186 10.99 -14.98 8.20
C GLY A 186 10.36 -15.58 9.45
N GLY A 187 9.20 -15.07 9.88
CA GLY A 187 8.43 -15.61 11.00
C GLY A 187 7.89 -17.02 10.73
N ILE A 188 7.38 -17.30 9.52
CA ILE A 188 6.93 -18.64 9.12
C ILE A 188 8.11 -19.61 9.11
N VAL A 189 9.21 -19.24 8.44
CA VAL A 189 10.42 -20.07 8.37
C VAL A 189 10.97 -20.33 9.77
N GLY A 190 11.07 -19.29 10.61
CA GLY A 190 11.50 -19.43 12.00
C GLY A 190 10.57 -20.31 12.84
N SER A 191 9.26 -20.32 12.55
CA SER A 191 8.29 -21.21 13.20
C SER A 191 8.43 -22.68 12.75
N PHE A 192 8.92 -22.95 11.53
CA PHE A 192 9.15 -24.33 11.07
C PHE A 192 10.54 -24.86 11.44
N PHE A 193 11.56 -24.00 11.38
CA PHE A 193 12.97 -24.35 11.58
C PHE A 193 13.50 -23.83 12.93
N GLY A 194 12.61 -23.49 13.86
CA GLY A 194 12.95 -22.88 15.13
C GLY A 194 14.08 -23.64 15.82
N PHE A 195 15.21 -22.96 16.01
CA PHE A 195 16.41 -23.53 16.58
C PHE A 195 16.10 -24.12 17.96
N GLU A 196 16.13 -25.45 18.04
CA GLU A 196 16.37 -26.16 19.29
C GLU A 196 17.86 -25.98 19.58
N ALA A 197 18.19 -25.03 20.45
CA ALA A 197 19.48 -24.89 21.09
C ALA A 197 19.30 -25.06 22.59
#